data_AF-A0A6I1JQI3-F1
#
_entry.id   AF-A0A6I1JQI3-F1
#
_cell.length_a   1.000
_cell.length_b   1.000
_cell.length_c   1.000
_cell.angle_alpha   90.00
_cell.angle_beta   90.00
_cell.angle_gamma   90.00
#
_symmetry.space_group_name_H-M   'P 1'
#
loop_
_entity.id
_entity.type
_entity.pdbx_description
1 polymer ?
#
loop_
_entity_poly.entity_id
_entity_poly.type
_entity_poly.pdbx_seq_one_letter_code
_entity_poly.pdbx_strand_id
1 'polypeptide(L)'
;MARIDDAGRAVWSRMVVRCAAAATAAMIGIATIGQAEARPRRYGGYAPAYSAIVIDAKTGQTLHAEAADAHRFPASVTKVMTLYLLFEQIESGRFSLQSPLRVSAEAASQPPSKVGVRPGSTITVEEAIRALVTKSANDVAVVVAENISGSEEAFGQLMTRKARAIGMSRTTFRNASGLPDAEQVTTARDLATLGRAIQDHFPRYWRYFQTYSFAYRGVNHRNHNRLLGRVDGVDGIKTGYTRASGFNLLTSARRGDRQIVAVVMGGRTGGARDARMRQLVDVNFPRAYAGARTAPMIARASEPARPQTRIAVAAQVPVPGRR
;
A
#
# COMPACT_ATOMS: atom_id res chain seq x y z
N MET A 1 -62.66 -67.32 33.39
CA MET A 1 -61.98 -67.91 34.56
C MET A 1 -60.87 -66.94 34.94
N ALA A 2 -61.09 -66.06 35.91
CA ALA A 2 -60.71 -66.24 37.32
C ALA A 2 -59.19 -66.51 37.44
N ARG A 3 -58.35 -65.80 38.21
CA ARG A 3 -58.46 -64.75 39.23
C ARG A 3 -57.00 -64.53 39.72
N ILE A 4 -56.72 -63.43 40.43
CA ILE A 4 -55.64 -63.25 41.45
C ILE A 4 -54.24 -63.08 40.86
N ASP A 5 -53.64 -61.87 40.85
CA ASP A 5 -53.22 -60.97 41.94
C ASP A 5 -51.94 -61.38 42.67
N ASP A 6 -51.16 -60.33 42.93
CA ASP A 6 -50.20 -60.14 44.01
C ASP A 6 -48.91 -60.97 43.99
N ALA A 7 -47.80 -60.50 44.55
CA ALA A 7 -47.28 -59.20 44.95
C ALA A 7 -45.95 -59.58 45.62
N GLY A 8 -45.07 -58.60 45.78
CA GLY A 8 -44.28 -58.58 47.01
C GLY A 8 -42.79 -58.42 46.85
N ARG A 9 -42.37 -57.16 47.07
CA ARG A 9 -41.32 -56.76 48.04
C ARG A 9 -39.90 -57.24 47.70
N ALA A 10 -39.03 -56.40 47.16
CA ALA A 10 -38.27 -55.38 47.89
C ALA A 10 -37.54 -55.95 49.14
N VAL A 11 -36.20 -55.88 49.16
CA VAL A 11 -35.44 -54.88 49.95
C VAL A 11 -33.92 -55.23 49.93
N TRP A 12 -33.15 -54.37 49.25
CA TRP A 12 -31.90 -53.72 49.63
C TRP A 12 -30.88 -54.43 50.55
N SER A 13 -29.62 -54.49 50.11
CA SER A 13 -28.52 -53.74 50.78
C SER A 13 -27.29 -53.62 49.87
N ARG A 14 -26.49 -52.57 50.12
CA ARG A 14 -25.52 -51.92 49.24
C ARG A 14 -24.09 -52.42 49.43
N MET A 15 -23.33 -52.32 48.33
CA MET A 15 -21.92 -51.88 48.16
C MET A 15 -20.83 -52.63 48.97
N VAL A 16 -19.70 -53.01 48.37
CA VAL A 16 -18.50 -52.16 48.12
C VAL A 16 -17.55 -53.03 47.24
N VAL A 17 -17.24 -52.67 45.97
CA VAL A 17 -16.00 -51.97 45.48
C VAL A 17 -14.75 -52.88 45.58
N ARG A 18 -13.87 -53.11 44.59
CA ARG A 18 -13.57 -52.53 43.25
C ARG A 18 -12.49 -53.39 42.53
N CYS A 19 -12.42 -53.21 41.20
CA CYS A 19 -11.22 -53.22 40.33
C CYS A 19 -10.49 -54.53 39.94
N ALA A 20 -10.53 -54.87 38.65
CA ALA A 20 -9.36 -54.89 37.75
C ALA A 20 -9.79 -55.10 36.27
N ALA A 21 -9.19 -54.32 35.37
CA ALA A 21 -9.24 -54.43 33.90
C ALA A 21 -8.31 -55.57 33.42
N ALA A 22 -8.26 -56.11 32.21
CA ALA A 22 -8.86 -55.92 30.89
C ALA A 22 -8.62 -57.22 30.08
N ALA A 23 -9.44 -57.56 29.07
CA ALA A 23 -9.04 -58.44 27.96
C ALA A 23 -9.97 -58.25 26.75
N THR A 24 -9.43 -58.56 25.57
CA THR A 24 -9.61 -57.83 24.30
C THR A 24 -10.57 -58.48 23.29
N ALA A 25 -11.16 -57.61 22.47
CA ALA A 25 -11.43 -57.74 21.03
C ALA A 25 -12.50 -58.72 20.48
N ALA A 26 -13.54 -58.14 19.87
CA ALA A 26 -14.13 -58.63 18.62
C ALA A 26 -14.54 -57.42 17.76
N MET A 27 -13.87 -57.24 16.62
CA MET A 27 -14.11 -56.16 15.67
C MET A 27 -15.33 -56.48 14.78
N ILE A 28 -16.34 -55.62 14.82
CA ILE A 28 -17.40 -55.55 13.81
C ILE A 28 -17.06 -54.37 12.90
N GLY A 29 -16.65 -54.66 11.68
CA GLY A 29 -16.43 -53.66 10.64
C GLY A 29 -17.76 -53.14 10.09
N ILE A 30 -18.19 -51.98 10.58
CA ILE A 30 -19.23 -51.18 9.93
C ILE A 30 -18.49 -50.18 9.03
N ALA A 31 -18.53 -50.43 7.71
CA ALA A 31 -18.13 -49.44 6.72
C ALA A 31 -19.12 -48.27 6.78
N THR A 32 -18.78 -47.23 7.52
CA THR A 32 -19.47 -45.95 7.41
C THR A 32 -19.08 -45.34 6.07
N ILE A 33 -19.98 -45.44 5.09
CA ILE A 33 -19.94 -44.61 3.90
C ILE A 33 -20.10 -43.17 4.40
N GLY A 34 -18.98 -42.51 4.65
CA GLY A 34 -18.94 -41.10 4.96
C GLY A 34 -19.61 -40.36 3.81
N GLN A 35 -20.82 -39.87 4.06
CA GLN A 35 -21.40 -38.78 3.27
C GLN A 35 -20.42 -37.62 3.42
N ALA A 36 -19.47 -37.53 2.48
CA ALA A 36 -18.72 -36.33 2.25
C ALA A 36 -19.76 -35.31 1.79
N GLU A 37 -20.36 -34.59 2.74
CA GLU A 37 -21.07 -33.36 2.43
C GLU A 37 -20.07 -32.50 1.66
N ALA A 38 -20.28 -32.42 0.35
CA ALA A 38 -19.56 -31.52 -0.52
C ALA A 38 -19.88 -30.12 -0.01
N ARG A 39 -19.05 -29.63 0.92
CA ARG A 39 -19.03 -28.22 1.31
C ARG A 39 -18.97 -27.45 0.00
N PRO A 40 -19.96 -26.60 -0.32
CA PRO A 40 -19.89 -25.83 -1.54
C PRO A 40 -18.58 -25.07 -1.47
N ARG A 41 -17.69 -25.32 -2.43
CA ARG A 41 -16.51 -24.47 -2.64
C ARG A 41 -17.09 -23.08 -2.83
N ARG A 42 -17.01 -22.25 -1.78
CA ARG A 42 -17.19 -20.81 -1.93
C ARG A 42 -16.08 -20.39 -2.89
N TYR A 43 -16.41 -20.30 -4.18
CA TYR A 43 -15.83 -19.27 -5.03
C TYR A 43 -16.30 -17.95 -4.42
N GLY A 44 -15.62 -17.52 -3.35
CA GLY A 44 -15.85 -16.22 -2.75
C GLY A 44 -15.63 -15.19 -3.84
N GLY A 45 -16.72 -14.53 -4.26
CA GLY A 45 -16.67 -13.48 -5.24
C GLY A 45 -15.60 -12.47 -4.85
N TYR A 46 -14.73 -12.15 -5.80
CA TYR A 46 -13.73 -11.11 -5.65
C TYR A 46 -14.40 -9.77 -5.32
N ALA A 47 -14.31 -9.33 -4.07
CA ALA A 47 -14.73 -8.00 -3.65
C ALA A 47 -13.86 -7.52 -2.47
N PRO A 48 -12.63 -7.03 -2.74
CA PRO A 48 -11.86 -6.30 -1.74
C PRO A 48 -12.75 -5.29 -1.03
N ALA A 49 -12.66 -5.21 0.30
CA ALA A 49 -13.54 -4.35 1.07
C ALA A 49 -13.31 -2.87 0.70
N TYR A 50 -14.40 -2.15 0.46
CA TYR A 50 -14.34 -0.74 0.09
C TYR A 50 -13.90 0.13 1.28
N SER A 51 -13.20 1.23 1.01
CA SER A 51 -13.07 2.35 1.95
C SER A 51 -12.86 3.67 1.20
N ALA A 52 -13.24 4.77 1.81
CA ALA A 52 -13.00 6.11 1.30
C ALA A 52 -12.90 7.17 2.39
N ILE A 53 -12.24 8.27 2.05
CA ILE A 53 -12.19 9.48 2.88
C ILE A 53 -12.03 10.71 1.99
N VAL A 54 -12.61 11.84 2.40
CA VAL A 54 -12.32 13.16 1.84
C VAL A 54 -11.96 14.08 2.99
N ILE A 55 -10.80 14.72 2.90
CA ILE A 55 -10.26 15.66 3.86
C ILE A 55 -10.15 17.04 3.21
N ASP A 56 -10.53 18.07 3.94
CA ASP A 56 -10.16 19.44 3.62
C ASP A 56 -8.65 19.62 3.81
N ALA A 57 -7.93 19.96 2.75
CA ALA A 57 -6.46 20.02 2.81
C ALA A 57 -5.95 21.16 3.72
N LYS A 58 -6.74 22.23 3.88
CA LYS A 58 -6.37 23.47 4.59
C LYS A 58 -6.72 23.41 6.07
N THR A 59 -7.82 22.76 6.45
CA THR A 59 -8.26 22.66 7.85
C THR A 59 -8.00 21.28 8.45
N GLY A 60 -7.74 20.27 7.62
CA GLY A 60 -7.61 18.88 8.07
C GLY A 60 -8.94 18.24 8.47
N GLN A 61 -10.06 18.95 8.33
CA GLN A 61 -11.39 18.45 8.65
C GLN A 61 -11.77 17.29 7.74
N THR A 62 -12.33 16.22 8.31
CA THR A 62 -12.93 15.14 7.54
C THR A 62 -14.28 15.59 7.00
N LEU A 63 -14.41 15.65 5.68
CA LEU A 63 -15.66 16.02 4.98
C LEU A 63 -16.53 14.79 4.69
N HIS A 64 -15.88 13.64 4.49
CA HIS A 64 -16.51 12.35 4.22
C HIS A 64 -15.61 11.21 4.71
N ALA A 65 -16.18 10.13 5.24
CA ALA A 65 -15.44 8.92 5.61
C ALA A 65 -16.34 7.68 5.52
N GLU A 66 -15.82 6.61 4.93
CA GLU A 66 -16.44 5.29 4.84
C GLU A 66 -15.36 4.23 5.11
N ALA A 67 -15.46 3.54 6.25
CA ALA A 67 -14.46 2.56 6.70
C ALA A 67 -13.01 3.07 6.62
N ALA A 68 -12.80 4.37 6.89
CA ALA A 68 -11.55 5.07 6.58
C ALA A 68 -10.32 4.54 7.34
N ASP A 69 -10.54 3.91 8.50
CA ASP A 69 -9.51 3.38 9.40
C ASP A 69 -9.30 1.86 9.27
N ALA A 70 -10.05 1.21 8.38
CA ALA A 70 -9.93 -0.23 8.13
C ALA A 70 -8.67 -0.54 7.31
N HIS A 71 -7.95 -1.61 7.68
CA HIS A 71 -6.74 -2.00 6.97
C HIS A 71 -7.04 -2.46 5.54
N ARG A 72 -6.21 -2.00 4.61
CA ARG A 72 -6.27 -2.32 3.18
C ARG A 72 -4.87 -2.46 2.61
N PHE A 73 -4.75 -3.24 1.54
CA PHE A 73 -3.52 -3.27 0.75
C PHE A 73 -3.40 -1.98 -0.09
N PRO A 74 -2.28 -1.23 -0.01
CA PRO A 74 -2.12 0.05 -0.71
C PRO A 74 -1.98 -0.11 -2.24
N ALA A 75 -1.45 -1.24 -2.70
CA ALA A 75 -0.94 -1.40 -4.06
C ALA A 75 0.01 -0.26 -4.45
N SER A 76 0.09 0.11 -5.73
CA SER A 76 1.00 1.17 -6.19
C SER A 76 0.77 2.58 -5.62
N VAL A 77 -0.24 2.81 -4.77
CA VAL A 77 -0.32 4.06 -3.99
C VAL A 77 0.87 4.17 -3.03
N THR A 78 1.48 3.05 -2.63
CA THR A 78 2.75 2.98 -1.88
C THR A 78 3.84 3.89 -2.45
N LYS A 79 3.92 4.02 -3.79
CA LYS A 79 4.96 4.82 -4.45
C LYS A 79 4.90 6.32 -4.11
N VAL A 80 3.79 6.80 -3.53
CA VAL A 80 3.73 8.18 -3.00
C VAL A 80 4.69 8.34 -1.81
N MET A 81 4.82 7.32 -0.94
CA MET A 81 5.81 7.34 0.14
C MET A 81 7.24 7.19 -0.41
N THR A 82 7.43 6.39 -1.46
CA THR A 82 8.72 6.29 -2.16
C THR A 82 9.17 7.64 -2.72
N LEU A 83 8.24 8.38 -3.36
CA LEU A 83 8.48 9.74 -3.84
C LEU A 83 8.72 10.72 -2.70
N TYR A 84 7.95 10.63 -1.60
CA TYR A 84 8.14 11.45 -0.42
C TYR A 84 9.59 11.34 0.11
N LEU A 85 10.09 10.12 0.28
CA LEU A 85 11.47 9.90 0.75
C LEU A 85 12.52 10.36 -0.26
N LEU A 86 12.27 10.16 -1.56
CA LEU A 86 13.16 10.68 -2.61
C LEU A 86 13.23 12.21 -2.58
N PHE A 87 12.10 12.90 -2.39
CA PHE A 87 12.06 14.35 -2.26
C PHE A 87 12.83 14.83 -1.03
N GLU A 88 12.79 14.12 0.10
CA GLU A 88 13.65 14.42 1.26
C GLU A 88 15.13 14.33 0.93
N GLN A 89 15.55 13.33 0.14
CA GLN A 89 16.95 13.22 -0.29
C GLN A 89 17.38 14.37 -1.21
N ILE A 90 16.45 14.94 -1.99
CA ILE A 90 16.73 16.10 -2.83
C ILE A 90 16.81 17.37 -1.98
N GLU A 91 15.86 17.61 -1.06
CA GLU A 91 15.87 18.81 -0.21
C GLU A 91 17.06 18.84 0.76
N SER A 92 17.55 17.67 1.18
CA SER A 92 18.77 17.56 2.01
C SER A 92 20.07 17.69 1.21
N GLY A 93 20.01 17.82 -0.11
CA GLY A 93 21.18 17.97 -0.99
C GLY A 93 21.94 16.67 -1.26
N ARG A 94 21.46 15.50 -0.79
CA ARG A 94 22.08 14.20 -1.10
C ARG A 94 21.97 13.86 -2.59
N PHE A 95 20.87 14.25 -3.23
CA PHE A 95 20.66 14.11 -4.66
C PHE A 95 20.23 15.41 -5.32
N SER A 96 20.57 15.59 -6.59
CA SER A 96 19.96 16.55 -7.49
C SER A 96 19.04 15.81 -8.48
N LEU A 97 18.25 16.55 -9.26
CA LEU A 97 17.41 15.97 -10.31
C LEU A 97 18.22 15.20 -11.36
N GLN A 98 19.49 15.59 -11.56
CA GLN A 98 20.41 14.98 -12.52
C GLN A 98 21.26 13.87 -11.91
N SER A 99 21.18 13.61 -10.59
CA SER A 99 21.93 12.54 -9.96
C SER A 99 21.61 11.19 -10.61
N PRO A 100 22.61 10.39 -10.98
CA PRO A 100 22.39 9.06 -11.53
C PRO A 100 22.08 8.07 -10.41
N LEU A 101 20.98 7.33 -10.57
CA LEU A 101 20.62 6.19 -9.74
C LEU A 101 21.04 4.90 -10.44
N ARG A 102 21.81 4.05 -9.75
CA ARG A 102 22.30 2.78 -10.31
C ARG A 102 21.17 1.75 -10.36
N VAL A 103 21.12 1.01 -11.46
CA VAL A 103 20.10 -0.04 -11.67
C VAL A 103 20.71 -1.41 -11.36
N SER A 104 20.18 -2.09 -10.35
CA SER A 104 20.56 -3.48 -10.03
C SER A 104 19.86 -4.50 -10.96
N ALA A 105 20.33 -5.74 -10.93
CA ALA A 105 19.62 -6.85 -11.58
C ALA A 105 18.24 -7.10 -10.95
N GLU A 106 18.11 -6.93 -9.63
CA GLU A 106 16.86 -7.09 -8.89
C GLU A 106 15.83 -6.03 -9.25
N ALA A 107 16.26 -4.78 -9.41
CA ALA A 107 15.38 -3.71 -9.87
C ALA A 107 14.84 -4.00 -11.28
N ALA A 108 15.69 -4.45 -12.20
CA ALA A 108 15.27 -4.76 -13.57
C ALA A 108 14.35 -6.00 -13.67
N SER A 109 14.50 -6.95 -12.75
CA SER A 109 13.74 -8.21 -12.72
C SER A 109 12.27 -8.00 -12.31
N GLN A 110 11.95 -6.89 -11.64
CA GLN A 110 10.61 -6.62 -11.11
C GLN A 110 9.49 -6.82 -12.14
N PRO A 111 8.31 -7.31 -11.72
CA PRO A 111 7.18 -7.51 -12.62
C PRO A 111 6.59 -6.16 -13.09
N PRO A 112 5.90 -6.12 -14.25
CA PRO A 112 5.19 -4.92 -14.70
C PRO A 112 4.12 -4.44 -13.69
N SER A 113 3.72 -3.17 -13.66
CA SER A 113 4.10 -2.08 -14.56
C SER A 113 5.56 -1.65 -14.38
N LYS A 114 6.28 -1.45 -15.48
CA LYS A 114 7.71 -1.05 -15.49
C LYS A 114 8.08 -0.26 -16.73
N VAL A 115 9.24 0.41 -16.72
CA VAL A 115 9.80 1.11 -17.90
C VAL A 115 10.94 0.34 -18.57
N GLY A 116 11.42 -0.74 -17.95
CA GLY A 116 12.43 -1.62 -18.54
C GLY A 116 13.84 -1.06 -18.40
N VAL A 117 14.20 -0.61 -17.21
CA VAL A 117 15.60 -0.24 -16.90
C VAL A 117 16.52 -1.46 -17.07
N ARG A 118 17.78 -1.22 -17.50
CA ARG A 118 18.75 -2.30 -17.75
C ARG A 118 19.71 -2.45 -16.57
N PRO A 119 20.02 -3.68 -16.10
CA PRO A 119 21.03 -3.89 -15.07
C PRO A 119 22.37 -3.22 -15.43
N GLY A 120 23.04 -2.62 -14.44
CA GLY A 120 24.31 -1.93 -14.62
C GLY A 120 24.22 -0.54 -15.26
N SER A 121 23.06 -0.16 -15.81
CA SER A 121 22.82 1.19 -16.31
C SER A 121 22.42 2.16 -15.19
N THR A 122 22.17 3.41 -15.54
CA THR A 122 21.63 4.44 -14.64
C THR A 122 20.34 5.04 -15.19
N ILE A 123 19.55 5.59 -14.28
CA ILE A 123 18.40 6.47 -14.54
C ILE A 123 18.56 7.72 -13.68
N THR A 124 18.27 8.90 -14.21
CA THR A 124 18.33 10.12 -13.40
C THR A 124 17.22 10.17 -12.36
N VAL A 125 17.41 10.94 -11.29
CA VAL A 125 16.37 11.18 -10.28
C VAL A 125 15.08 11.75 -10.91
N GLU A 126 15.19 12.69 -11.83
CA GLU A 126 14.01 13.26 -12.50
C GLU A 126 13.27 12.22 -13.36
N GLU A 127 13.98 11.41 -14.14
CA GLU A 127 13.37 10.31 -14.88
C GLU A 127 12.71 9.30 -13.94
N ALA A 128 13.34 9.01 -12.79
CA ALA A 128 12.76 8.13 -11.78
C ALA A 128 11.45 8.69 -11.22
N ILE A 129 11.42 9.97 -10.85
CA ILE A 129 10.20 10.66 -10.41
C ILE A 129 9.11 10.55 -11.48
N ARG A 130 9.43 10.91 -12.73
CA ARG A 130 8.47 10.88 -13.85
C ARG A 130 7.96 9.47 -14.12
N ALA A 131 8.81 8.45 -14.06
CA ALA A 131 8.42 7.04 -14.25
C ALA A 131 7.50 6.52 -13.12
N LEU A 132 7.74 6.93 -11.87
CA LEU A 132 6.91 6.57 -10.72
C LEU A 132 5.52 7.22 -10.78
N VAL A 133 5.44 8.52 -11.12
CA VAL A 133 4.14 9.23 -11.17
C VAL A 133 3.30 8.81 -12.37
N THR A 134 3.90 8.62 -13.54
CA THR A 134 3.16 8.32 -14.79
C THR A 134 2.91 6.83 -14.99
N LYS A 135 3.98 6.06 -15.22
CA LYS A 135 3.93 4.63 -15.55
C LYS A 135 3.72 3.76 -14.32
N SER A 136 3.94 4.29 -13.12
CA SER A 136 3.89 3.53 -11.87
C SER A 136 4.92 2.39 -11.86
N ALA A 137 6.11 2.67 -12.37
CA ALA A 137 7.16 1.70 -12.65
C ALA A 137 7.69 1.01 -11.38
N ASN A 138 7.55 -0.31 -11.31
CA ASN A 138 7.99 -1.14 -10.17
C ASN A 138 9.51 -1.28 -10.12
N ASP A 139 10.13 -1.48 -11.28
CA ASP A 139 11.57 -1.52 -11.45
C ASP A 139 12.24 -0.26 -10.90
N VAL A 140 11.74 0.92 -11.29
CA VAL A 140 12.24 2.21 -10.80
C VAL A 140 11.99 2.41 -9.30
N ALA A 141 10.93 1.85 -8.73
CA ALA A 141 10.71 1.95 -7.29
C ALA A 141 11.81 1.23 -6.50
N VAL A 142 12.24 0.06 -6.97
CA VAL A 142 13.37 -0.68 -6.39
C VAL A 142 14.69 0.07 -6.63
N VAL A 143 14.91 0.65 -7.81
CA VAL A 143 16.08 1.52 -8.07
C VAL A 143 16.16 2.63 -7.01
N VAL A 144 15.07 3.35 -6.77
CA VAL A 144 15.04 4.42 -5.75
C VAL A 144 15.33 3.86 -4.36
N ALA A 145 14.73 2.72 -4.01
CA ALA A 145 14.90 2.09 -2.72
C ALA A 145 16.35 1.71 -2.41
N GLU A 146 16.99 1.00 -3.34
CA GLU A 146 18.38 0.54 -3.22
C GLU A 146 19.36 1.73 -3.15
N ASN A 147 19.16 2.78 -3.96
CA ASN A 147 20.06 3.94 -3.95
C ASN A 147 19.92 4.79 -2.68
N ILE A 148 18.77 4.76 -2.01
CA ILE A 148 18.56 5.50 -0.75
C ILE A 148 19.04 4.69 0.45
N SER A 149 18.66 3.41 0.52
CA SER A 149 18.79 2.57 1.73
C SER A 149 19.71 1.35 1.59
N GLY A 150 20.30 1.12 0.42
CA GLY A 150 21.14 -0.04 0.14
C GLY A 150 20.37 -1.30 -0.28
N SER A 151 19.15 -1.49 0.23
CA SER A 151 18.24 -2.58 -0.17
C SER A 151 16.77 -2.14 -0.12
N GLU A 152 15.89 -2.84 -0.84
CA GLU A 152 14.45 -2.57 -0.79
C GLU A 152 13.86 -2.88 0.59
N GLU A 153 14.33 -3.93 1.26
CA GLU A 153 13.87 -4.27 2.61
C GLU A 153 14.17 -3.14 3.62
N ALA A 154 15.40 -2.65 3.63
CA ALA A 154 15.80 -1.53 4.50
C ALA A 154 15.00 -0.26 4.16
N PHE A 155 14.67 -0.07 2.89
CA PHE A 155 13.80 1.01 2.45
C PHE A 155 12.35 0.83 2.93
N GLY A 156 11.78 -0.38 2.90
CA GLY A 156 10.45 -0.66 3.45
C GLY A 156 10.35 -0.37 4.94
N GLN A 157 11.39 -0.71 5.71
CA GLN A 157 11.50 -0.34 7.12
C GLN A 157 11.58 1.19 7.31
N LEU A 158 12.36 1.88 6.47
CA LEU A 158 12.44 3.35 6.44
C LEU A 158 11.08 3.99 6.14
N MET A 159 10.38 3.50 5.12
CA MET A 159 9.03 3.96 4.76
C MET A 159 8.06 3.82 5.93
N THR A 160 8.10 2.69 6.65
CA THR A 160 7.24 2.46 7.82
C THR A 160 7.56 3.43 8.95
N ARG A 161 8.84 3.63 9.27
CA ARG A 161 9.26 4.62 10.28
C ARG A 161 8.80 6.02 9.89
N LYS A 162 8.99 6.42 8.64
CA LYS A 162 8.54 7.73 8.14
C LYS A 162 7.03 7.87 8.21
N ALA A 163 6.27 6.85 7.79
CA ALA A 163 4.82 6.83 7.88
C ALA A 163 4.34 7.13 9.32
N ARG A 164 4.89 6.40 10.30
CA ARG A 164 4.57 6.62 11.72
C ARG A 164 4.90 8.03 12.17
N ALA A 165 6.06 8.53 11.77
CA ALA A 165 6.55 9.84 12.18
C ALA A 165 5.74 11.00 11.59
N ILE A 166 5.08 10.82 10.44
CA ILE A 166 4.14 11.81 9.86
C ILE A 166 2.68 11.55 10.26
N GLY A 167 2.43 10.69 11.25
CA GLY A 167 1.08 10.45 11.81
C GLY A 167 0.25 9.38 11.09
N MET A 168 0.83 8.64 10.14
CA MET A 168 0.19 7.44 9.58
C MET A 168 0.42 6.29 10.55
N SER A 169 -0.38 6.16 11.62
CA SER A 169 -0.13 5.20 12.71
C SER A 169 -0.55 3.75 12.40
N ARG A 170 -1.29 3.52 11.31
CA ARG A 170 -1.89 2.22 10.93
C ARG A 170 -1.39 1.68 9.59
N THR A 171 -0.22 2.16 9.15
CA THR A 171 0.42 1.83 7.87
C THR A 171 1.77 1.10 8.01
N THR A 172 1.88 -0.12 7.52
CA THR A 172 3.16 -0.84 7.42
C THR A 172 3.51 -0.98 5.95
N PHE A 173 4.70 -0.52 5.57
CA PHE A 173 5.27 -0.72 4.24
C PHE A 173 6.33 -1.82 4.31
N ARG A 174 6.36 -2.68 3.28
CA ARG A 174 7.34 -3.77 3.16
C ARG A 174 8.23 -3.65 1.93
N ASN A 175 7.76 -2.94 0.91
CA ASN A 175 8.50 -2.71 -0.32
C ASN A 175 8.19 -1.32 -0.90
N ALA A 176 8.99 -0.87 -1.86
CA ALA A 176 8.91 0.49 -2.41
C ALA A 176 7.81 0.63 -3.47
N SER A 177 7.35 -0.48 -4.02
CA SER A 177 6.48 -0.50 -5.18
C SER A 177 5.00 -0.66 -4.82
N GLY A 178 4.68 -1.25 -3.68
CA GLY A 178 3.34 -1.72 -3.35
C GLY A 178 2.98 -3.04 -4.03
N LEU A 179 3.97 -3.82 -4.48
CA LEU A 179 3.75 -5.20 -4.89
C LEU A 179 3.21 -6.03 -3.70
N PRO A 180 2.47 -7.12 -3.96
CA PRO A 180 1.79 -7.88 -2.92
C PRO A 180 2.74 -8.37 -1.83
N ASP A 181 2.37 -8.07 -0.59
CA ASP A 181 3.00 -8.53 0.65
C ASP A 181 1.89 -8.57 1.71
N ALA A 182 1.81 -9.65 2.49
CA ALA A 182 0.73 -9.86 3.45
C ALA A 182 0.79 -8.92 4.65
N GLU A 183 1.97 -8.44 5.02
CA GLU A 183 2.19 -7.54 6.14
C GLU A 183 2.14 -6.07 5.73
N GLN A 184 2.13 -5.79 4.42
CA GLN A 184 1.98 -4.44 3.90
C GLN A 184 0.52 -3.98 3.97
N VAL A 185 0.23 -3.02 4.84
CA VAL A 185 -1.12 -2.51 5.07
C VAL A 185 -1.12 -1.00 5.23
N THR A 186 -2.25 -0.37 4.93
CA THR A 186 -2.51 1.06 5.20
C THR A 186 -4.00 1.27 5.46
N THR A 187 -4.41 2.51 5.65
CA THR A 187 -5.81 2.94 5.76
C THR A 187 -6.08 4.10 4.79
N ALA A 188 -7.35 4.36 4.47
CA ALA A 188 -7.68 5.52 3.64
C ALA A 188 -7.29 6.82 4.35
N ARG A 189 -7.44 6.88 5.68
CA ARG A 189 -7.04 8.03 6.51
C ARG A 189 -5.53 8.27 6.45
N ASP A 190 -4.72 7.23 6.62
CA ASP A 190 -3.26 7.36 6.57
C ASP A 190 -2.79 7.81 5.18
N LEU A 191 -3.40 7.30 4.11
CA LEU A 191 -3.10 7.75 2.75
C LEU A 191 -3.51 9.22 2.51
N ALA A 192 -4.60 9.69 3.12
CA ALA A 192 -4.97 11.10 3.07
C ALA A 192 -3.95 11.98 3.83
N THR A 193 -3.45 11.50 4.98
CA THR A 193 -2.34 12.14 5.70
C THR A 193 -1.09 12.26 4.81
N LEU A 194 -0.71 11.18 4.12
CA LEU A 194 0.41 11.21 3.17
C LEU A 194 0.18 12.20 2.02
N GLY A 195 -1.03 12.23 1.47
CA GLY A 195 -1.40 13.18 0.41
C GLY A 195 -1.31 14.64 0.85
N ARG A 196 -1.66 14.95 2.10
CA ARG A 196 -1.45 16.30 2.67
C ARG A 196 0.03 16.57 2.94
N ALA A 197 0.72 15.64 3.59
CA ALA A 197 2.13 15.79 3.93
C ALA A 197 3.01 16.10 2.71
N ILE A 198 2.76 15.44 1.56
CA ILE A 198 3.56 15.69 0.36
C ILE A 198 3.28 17.09 -0.26
N GLN A 199 2.05 17.61 -0.14
CA GLN A 199 1.73 18.99 -0.57
C GLN A 199 2.41 20.02 0.32
N ASP A 200 2.40 19.75 1.62
CA ASP A 200 2.91 20.62 2.66
C ASP A 200 4.44 20.70 2.59
N HIS A 201 5.08 19.55 2.45
CA HIS A 201 6.53 19.45 2.56
C HIS A 201 7.22 19.69 1.22
N PHE A 202 6.57 19.34 0.12
CA PHE A 202 7.20 19.34 -1.20
C PHE A 202 6.38 20.09 -2.26
N PRO A 203 5.89 21.31 -1.99
CA PRO A 203 5.06 22.05 -2.96
C PRO A 203 5.79 22.29 -4.29
N ARG A 204 7.12 22.42 -4.26
CA ARG A 204 7.98 22.59 -5.46
C ARG A 204 7.95 21.39 -6.42
N TYR A 205 7.74 20.19 -5.89
CA TYR A 205 7.73 18.95 -6.68
C TYR A 205 6.31 18.53 -7.08
N TRP A 206 5.27 19.23 -6.61
CA TRP A 206 3.88 18.89 -6.86
C TRP A 206 3.54 18.79 -8.35
N ARG A 207 4.16 19.63 -9.18
CA ARG A 207 4.01 19.63 -10.65
C ARG A 207 4.25 18.26 -11.29
N TYR A 208 5.06 17.38 -10.68
CA TYR A 208 5.28 16.04 -11.23
C TYR A 208 4.01 15.18 -11.20
N PHE A 209 3.14 15.33 -10.19
CA PHE A 209 1.88 14.59 -10.11
C PHE A 209 0.85 15.01 -11.17
N GLN A 210 1.05 16.18 -11.78
CA GLN A 210 0.23 16.73 -12.86
C GLN A 210 0.71 16.27 -14.26
N THR A 211 1.76 15.44 -14.33
CA THR A 211 2.33 14.97 -15.61
C THR A 211 1.37 14.02 -16.32
N TYR A 212 0.85 14.41 -17.49
CA TYR A 212 -0.05 13.58 -18.32
C TYR A 212 0.67 12.40 -18.99
N SER A 213 1.90 12.63 -19.46
CA SER A 213 2.70 11.61 -20.12
C SER A 213 4.19 11.89 -19.98
N PHE A 214 4.99 10.84 -20.10
CA PHE A 214 6.44 10.87 -19.98
C PHE A 214 7.05 9.94 -21.02
N ALA A 215 8.00 10.46 -21.81
CA ALA A 215 8.79 9.65 -22.72
C ALA A 215 10.06 9.15 -22.03
N TYR A 216 10.27 7.84 -22.03
CA TYR A 216 11.51 7.22 -21.58
C TYR A 216 12.10 6.39 -22.72
N ARG A 217 13.33 6.71 -23.12
CA ARG A 217 14.05 5.99 -24.20
C ARG A 217 13.21 5.77 -25.46
N GLY A 218 12.52 6.82 -25.92
CA GLY A 218 11.68 6.80 -27.12
C GLY A 218 10.27 6.20 -26.92
N VAL A 219 9.95 5.65 -25.75
CA VAL A 219 8.62 5.10 -25.45
C VAL A 219 7.81 6.08 -24.62
N ASN A 220 6.64 6.48 -25.13
CA ASN A 220 5.73 7.35 -24.39
C ASN A 220 4.86 6.55 -23.40
N HIS A 221 4.83 7.00 -22.15
CA HIS A 221 4.03 6.43 -21.07
C HIS A 221 2.96 7.41 -20.61
N ARG A 222 1.69 7.01 -20.66
CA ARG A 222 0.56 7.81 -20.17
C ARG A 222 0.34 7.60 -18.68
N ASN A 223 -0.11 8.65 -18.01
CA ASN A 223 -0.50 8.58 -16.60
C ASN A 223 -1.74 7.69 -16.42
N HIS A 224 -1.73 6.86 -15.38
CA HIS A 224 -2.86 6.00 -15.03
C HIS A 224 -4.04 6.75 -14.40
N ASN A 225 -3.82 7.95 -13.87
CA ASN A 225 -4.88 8.78 -13.30
C ASN A 225 -5.69 9.45 -14.42
N ARG A 226 -6.80 8.81 -14.80
CA ARG A 226 -7.71 9.28 -15.86
C ARG A 226 -8.53 10.50 -15.45
N LEU A 227 -8.50 10.91 -14.18
CA LEU A 227 -9.22 12.10 -13.71
C LEU A 227 -8.44 13.40 -13.96
N LEU A 228 -7.12 13.33 -14.12
CA LEU A 228 -6.29 14.48 -14.49
C LEU A 228 -6.79 15.06 -15.82
N GLY A 229 -7.08 16.36 -15.82
CA GLY A 229 -7.59 17.08 -16.98
C GLY A 229 -9.02 16.72 -17.40
N ARG A 230 -9.72 15.85 -16.66
CA ARG A 230 -11.11 15.44 -16.94
C ARG A 230 -12.10 15.76 -15.84
N VAL A 231 -11.64 15.87 -14.60
CA VAL A 231 -12.44 16.36 -13.47
C VAL A 231 -11.85 17.69 -13.06
N ASP A 232 -12.69 18.73 -13.06
CA ASP A 232 -12.25 20.07 -12.73
C ASP A 232 -11.55 20.12 -11.37
N GLY A 233 -10.42 20.82 -11.33
CA GLY A 233 -9.53 20.95 -10.19
C GLY A 233 -8.68 19.73 -9.82
N VAL A 234 -8.87 18.53 -10.40
CA VAL A 234 -8.05 17.36 -10.05
C VAL A 234 -6.62 17.53 -10.55
N ASP A 235 -5.66 17.47 -9.62
CA ASP A 235 -4.25 17.81 -9.86
C ASP A 235 -3.25 16.76 -9.34
N GLY A 236 -3.74 15.58 -8.96
CA GLY A 236 -2.93 14.45 -8.49
C GLY A 236 -3.80 13.28 -8.00
N ILE A 237 -3.27 12.27 -7.30
CA ILE A 237 -1.84 12.00 -7.06
C ILE A 237 -1.47 10.67 -7.70
N LYS A 238 -2.11 9.56 -7.28
CA LYS A 238 -1.67 8.23 -7.68
C LYS A 238 -2.75 7.16 -7.59
N THR A 239 -2.81 6.33 -8.63
CA THR A 239 -3.60 5.08 -8.68
C THR A 239 -2.82 3.87 -8.16
N GLY A 240 -3.54 2.84 -7.71
CA GLY A 240 -2.98 1.53 -7.40
C GLY A 240 -3.95 0.40 -7.73
N TYR A 241 -3.42 -0.76 -8.11
CA TYR A 241 -4.20 -1.99 -8.28
C TYR A 241 -3.32 -3.21 -8.05
N THR A 242 -3.82 -4.14 -7.25
CA THR A 242 -3.50 -5.56 -7.26
C THR A 242 -4.81 -6.33 -7.16
N ARG A 243 -4.79 -7.64 -7.39
CA ARG A 243 -5.95 -8.47 -7.07
C ARG A 243 -6.32 -8.27 -5.59
N ALA A 244 -5.42 -8.50 -4.65
CA ALA A 244 -5.75 -8.37 -3.23
C ALA A 244 -6.29 -6.98 -2.80
N SER A 245 -5.88 -5.88 -3.44
CA SER A 245 -6.32 -4.53 -3.04
C SER A 245 -7.60 -4.04 -3.69
N GLY A 246 -7.95 -4.53 -4.88
CA GLY A 246 -8.89 -3.82 -5.76
C GLY A 246 -8.29 -2.54 -6.34
N PHE A 247 -9.12 -1.72 -6.97
CA PHE A 247 -8.71 -0.46 -7.59
C PHE A 247 -8.70 0.68 -6.56
N ASN A 248 -7.54 1.30 -6.36
CA ASN A 248 -7.29 2.35 -5.38
C ASN A 248 -6.91 3.68 -6.08
N LEU A 249 -7.27 4.82 -5.51
CA LEU A 249 -6.83 6.15 -5.94
C LEU A 249 -6.72 7.10 -4.76
N LEU A 250 -5.56 7.75 -4.66
CA LEU A 250 -5.33 8.94 -3.85
C LEU A 250 -5.31 10.14 -4.79
N THR A 251 -6.20 11.09 -4.56
CA THR A 251 -6.41 12.28 -5.39
C THR A 251 -6.31 13.55 -4.56
N SER A 252 -5.85 14.61 -5.22
CA SER A 252 -6.00 15.99 -4.75
C SER A 252 -6.83 16.74 -5.78
N ALA A 253 -7.63 17.70 -5.29
CA ALA A 253 -8.33 18.64 -6.14
C ALA A 253 -8.26 20.05 -5.56
N ARG A 254 -8.09 21.06 -6.43
CA ARG A 254 -8.05 22.48 -6.10
C ARG A 254 -8.85 23.28 -7.13
N ARG A 255 -9.77 24.14 -6.67
CA ARG A 255 -10.57 25.06 -7.48
C ARG A 255 -10.71 26.36 -6.69
N GLY A 256 -10.24 27.46 -7.28
CA GLY A 256 -10.11 28.73 -6.57
C GLY A 256 -9.34 28.57 -5.26
N ASP A 257 -9.91 29.05 -4.16
CA ASP A 257 -9.29 29.00 -2.84
C ASP A 257 -9.69 27.78 -1.99
N ARG A 258 -10.23 26.72 -2.60
CA ARG A 258 -10.59 25.47 -1.91
C ARG A 258 -9.66 24.35 -2.33
N GLN A 259 -9.36 23.43 -1.41
CA GLN A 259 -8.52 22.29 -1.71
C GLN A 259 -8.91 21.07 -0.87
N ILE A 260 -9.02 19.91 -1.52
CA ILE A 260 -9.33 18.63 -0.85
C ILE A 260 -8.32 17.55 -1.21
N VAL A 261 -8.16 16.58 -0.32
CA VAL A 261 -7.49 15.30 -0.55
C VAL A 261 -8.53 14.19 -0.39
N ALA A 262 -8.64 13.31 -1.38
CA ALA A 262 -9.63 12.23 -1.40
C ALA A 262 -8.95 10.88 -1.67
N VAL A 263 -9.40 9.84 -0.97
CA VAL A 263 -8.91 8.47 -1.16
C VAL A 263 -10.09 7.54 -1.39
N VAL A 264 -9.95 6.64 -2.36
CA VAL A 264 -10.83 5.48 -2.58
C VAL A 264 -9.97 4.23 -2.62
N MET A 265 -10.34 3.19 -1.87
CA MET A 265 -9.68 1.88 -1.89
C MET A 265 -10.71 0.77 -2.10
N GLY A 266 -10.29 -0.34 -2.70
CA GLY A 266 -11.18 -1.50 -2.90
C GLY A 266 -12.24 -1.32 -3.98
N GLY A 267 -12.00 -0.48 -4.98
CA GLY A 267 -12.90 -0.38 -6.14
C GLY A 267 -12.95 -1.69 -6.93
N ARG A 268 -14.13 -2.09 -7.42
CA ARG A 268 -14.33 -3.33 -8.19
C ARG A 268 -13.68 -3.28 -9.58
N THR A 269 -13.76 -2.12 -10.23
CA THR A 269 -13.14 -1.85 -11.54
C THR A 269 -12.50 -0.46 -11.53
N GLY A 270 -11.57 -0.20 -12.45
CA GLY A 270 -10.99 1.14 -12.61
C GLY A 270 -12.05 2.20 -12.91
N GLY A 271 -13.06 1.87 -13.74
CA GLY A 271 -14.16 2.78 -14.06
C GLY A 271 -15.06 3.08 -12.85
N ALA A 272 -15.42 2.07 -12.06
CA ALA A 272 -16.21 2.27 -10.84
C ALA A 272 -15.46 3.10 -9.80
N ARG A 273 -14.15 2.87 -9.66
CA ARG A 273 -13.25 3.65 -8.82
C ARG A 273 -13.19 5.12 -9.25
N ASP A 274 -13.03 5.37 -10.55
CA ASP A 274 -13.00 6.72 -11.13
C ASP A 274 -14.35 7.45 -10.95
N ALA A 275 -15.46 6.75 -11.17
CA ALA A 275 -16.80 7.29 -10.97
C ALA A 275 -17.05 7.69 -9.52
N ARG A 276 -16.68 6.82 -8.57
CA ARG A 276 -16.82 7.09 -7.15
C ARG A 276 -15.92 8.25 -6.70
N MET A 277 -14.68 8.31 -7.17
CA MET A 277 -13.79 9.44 -6.84
C MET A 277 -14.35 10.77 -7.36
N ARG A 278 -14.85 10.81 -8.61
CA ARG A 278 -15.50 12.01 -9.15
C ARG A 278 -16.68 12.45 -8.29
N GLN A 279 -17.58 11.52 -7.94
CA GLN A 279 -18.71 11.82 -7.07
C GLN A 279 -18.26 12.40 -5.72
N LEU A 280 -17.25 11.81 -5.09
CA LEU A 280 -16.72 12.30 -3.82
C LEU A 280 -16.11 13.69 -3.94
N VAL A 281 -15.38 13.97 -5.02
CA VAL A 281 -14.85 15.30 -5.31
C VAL A 281 -16.02 16.28 -5.46
N ASP A 282 -16.96 16.02 -6.37
CA ASP A 282 -18.01 16.99 -6.70
C ASP A 282 -18.95 17.30 -5.52
N VAL A 283 -19.28 16.30 -4.69
CA VAL A 283 -20.16 16.49 -3.51
C VAL A 283 -19.45 17.23 -2.37
N ASN A 284 -18.15 17.01 -2.18
CA ASN A 284 -17.44 17.56 -1.02
C ASN A 284 -16.71 18.87 -1.33
N PHE A 285 -16.40 19.15 -2.58
CA PHE A 285 -15.68 20.36 -2.96
C PHE A 285 -16.39 21.66 -2.52
N PRO A 286 -17.72 21.82 -2.69
CA PRO A 286 -18.45 23.00 -2.18
C PRO A 286 -18.51 23.11 -0.66
N ARG A 287 -18.12 22.06 0.08
CA ARG A 287 -18.05 22.05 1.55
C ARG A 287 -16.64 22.35 2.08
N ALA A 288 -15.63 22.34 1.22
CA ALA A 288 -14.25 22.62 1.59
C ALA A 288 -14.06 24.10 1.95
N TYR A 289 -13.25 24.39 2.96
CA TYR A 289 -12.96 25.72 3.45
C TYR A 289 -12.31 26.61 2.37
N ALA A 290 -12.84 27.83 2.23
CA ALA A 290 -12.36 28.86 1.31
C ALA A 290 -11.70 29.99 2.11
N GLY A 291 -10.46 29.77 2.54
CA GLY A 291 -9.66 30.76 3.23
C GLY A 291 -8.21 30.32 3.38
N ALA A 292 -7.40 31.11 4.08
CA ALA A 292 -6.01 30.75 4.37
C ALA A 292 -5.92 29.42 5.13
N ARG A 293 -4.82 28.69 4.98
CA ARG A 293 -4.64 27.42 5.69
C ARG A 293 -4.66 27.66 7.21
N THR A 294 -5.48 26.89 7.93
CA THR A 294 -5.64 26.99 9.39
C THR A 294 -5.07 25.80 10.15
N ALA A 295 -5.00 24.62 9.51
CA ALA A 295 -4.36 23.47 10.12
C ALA A 295 -2.85 23.67 10.21
N PRO A 296 -2.21 23.21 11.30
CA PRO A 296 -0.76 23.10 11.30
C PRO A 296 -0.32 22.19 10.15
N MET A 297 0.85 22.50 9.58
CA MET A 297 1.49 21.58 8.64
C MET A 297 1.69 20.23 9.33
N ILE A 298 1.63 19.15 8.55
CA ILE A 298 2.02 17.84 9.06
C ILE A 298 3.45 17.96 9.60
N ALA A 299 3.73 17.37 10.77
CA ALA A 299 5.05 17.47 11.36
C ALA A 299 6.08 16.82 10.42
N ARG A 300 7.14 17.55 10.06
CA ARG A 300 8.32 16.96 9.44
C ARG A 300 9.11 16.23 10.51
N ALA A 301 9.14 14.92 10.45
CA ALA A 301 10.06 14.16 11.27
C ALA A 301 11.46 14.18 10.65
N SER A 302 12.41 14.83 11.31
CA SER A 302 13.83 14.75 10.95
C SER A 302 14.32 13.32 11.15
N GLU A 303 14.97 12.74 10.13
CA GLU A 303 15.74 11.52 10.38
C GLU A 303 16.98 11.86 11.22
N PRO A 304 17.35 11.03 12.20
CA PRO A 304 18.70 11.11 12.75
C PRO A 304 19.71 10.86 11.62
N ALA A 305 20.73 11.73 11.52
CA ALA A 305 21.74 11.65 10.48
C ALA A 305 22.37 10.25 10.45
N ARG A 306 22.25 9.54 9.32
CA ARG A 306 23.04 8.32 9.10
C ARG A 306 24.51 8.71 8.91
N PRO A 307 25.48 7.94 9.45
CA PRO A 307 26.88 8.13 9.10
C PRO A 307 27.05 8.04 7.59
N GLN A 308 27.66 9.06 6.98
CA GLN A 308 27.97 9.04 5.56
C GLN A 308 29.00 7.94 5.29
N THR A 309 28.57 6.79 4.78
CA THR A 309 29.50 5.82 4.22
C THR A 309 30.07 6.45 2.95
N ARG A 310 31.30 6.98 3.03
CA ARG A 310 32.05 7.38 1.85
C ARG A 310 32.18 6.15 0.96
N ILE A 311 31.49 6.14 -0.16
CA ILE A 311 31.79 5.20 -1.24
C ILE A 311 33.18 5.61 -1.72
N ALA A 312 34.20 4.87 -1.29
CA ALA A 312 35.54 5.02 -1.82
C ALA A 312 35.47 4.73 -3.32
N VAL A 313 35.66 5.76 -4.13
CA VAL A 313 35.95 5.59 -5.56
C VAL A 313 37.28 4.84 -5.61
N ALA A 314 37.24 3.58 -6.05
CA ALA A 314 38.45 2.80 -6.24
C ALA A 314 39.37 3.58 -7.20
N ALA A 315 40.53 4.01 -6.68
CA ALA A 315 41.56 4.65 -7.48
C ALA A 315 41.99 3.67 -8.58
N GLN A 316 42.05 4.15 -9.82
CA GLN A 316 42.56 3.39 -10.95
C GLN A 316 44.01 3.00 -10.68
N VAL A 317 44.29 1.70 -10.72
CA VAL A 317 45.64 1.15 -10.66
C VAL A 317 46.36 1.50 -11.98
N PRO A 318 47.52 2.17 -11.98
CA PRO A 318 48.27 2.43 -13.20
C PRO A 318 48.81 1.12 -13.79
N VAL A 319 48.64 0.95 -15.10
CA VAL A 319 49.21 -0.16 -15.87
C VAL A 319 50.75 0.00 -15.90
N PRO A 320 51.54 -1.03 -15.60
CA PRO A 320 53.00 -0.95 -15.70
C PRO A 320 53.43 -0.82 -17.16
N GLY A 321 54.21 0.22 -17.47
CA GLY A 321 54.83 0.39 -18.78
C GLY A 321 55.77 -0.78 -19.09
N ARG A 322 55.68 -1.32 -20.31
CA ARG A 322 56.68 -2.24 -20.86
C ARG A 322 57.96 -1.45 -21.17
N ARG A 323 59.10 -2.09 -20.87
CA ARG A 323 60.46 -1.60 -21.10
C ARG A 323 60.72 -1.24 -22.56
#